data_AF-A0A972CWD3-F1
#
_entry.id   AF-A0A972CWD3-F1
#
_cell.length_a   1.000
_cell.length_b   1.000
_cell.length_c   1.000
_cell.angle_alpha   90.00
_cell.angle_beta   90.00
_cell.angle_gamma   90.00
#
_symmetry.space_group_name_H-M   'P 1'
#
loop_
_entity.id
_entity.type
_entity.pdbx_description
1 polymer ?
#
loop_
_entity_poly.entity_id
_entity_poly.type
_entity_poly.pdbx_seq_one_letter_code
_entity_poly.pdbx_strand_id
1 'polypeptide(L)'
;PEIVYISDEDGDIKVDLLAEYTVEAVIKSKKKYSDYPSRIAKYDVALAWGELNQKEIDKHIRYSQRGRWYYFTCDSDSPVSVSYVSEHSSNVHLINKDSLVLKDIKKLDVDDHIKLVGYLVNVNFENGPWKSSLTREDTGDGSCEIMYVTDVELIK
;
A
#
# COMPACT_ATOMS: atom_id res chain seq x y z
N PRO A 1 -7.23 -11.62 -18.15
CA PRO A 1 -6.37 -11.28 -17.01
C PRO A 1 -5.03 -12.00 -17.13
N GLU A 2 -3.93 -11.25 -17.06
CA GLU A 2 -2.60 -11.83 -16.93
C GLU A 2 -2.46 -12.44 -15.52
N ILE A 3 -1.80 -13.59 -15.41
CA ILE A 3 -1.64 -14.35 -14.18
C ILE A 3 -0.16 -14.50 -13.91
N VAL A 4 0.25 -14.24 -12.67
CA VAL A 4 1.60 -14.55 -12.18
C VAL A 4 1.50 -15.56 -11.04
N TYR A 5 2.54 -16.39 -10.93
CA TYR A 5 2.69 -17.34 -9.83
C TYR A 5 3.84 -16.89 -8.95
N ILE A 6 3.58 -16.80 -7.65
CA ILE A 6 4.60 -16.48 -6.65
C ILE A 6 4.82 -17.74 -5.81
N SER A 7 6.00 -18.32 -5.93
CA SER A 7 6.38 -19.53 -5.20
C SER A 7 7.01 -19.18 -3.86
N ASP A 8 6.60 -19.90 -2.82
CA ASP A 8 7.34 -19.97 -1.56
C ASP A 8 7.52 -21.44 -1.11
N GLU A 9 7.91 -21.63 0.15
CA GLU A 9 8.16 -22.97 0.71
C GLU A 9 6.92 -23.85 0.81
N ASP A 10 5.73 -23.25 0.85
CA ASP A 10 4.45 -23.94 0.95
C ASP A 10 3.75 -24.10 -0.42
N GLY A 11 4.37 -23.63 -1.52
CA GLY A 11 3.91 -23.84 -2.90
C GLY A 11 3.67 -22.56 -3.70
N ASP A 12 2.98 -22.71 -4.82
CA ASP A 12 2.70 -21.62 -5.76
C ASP A 12 1.38 -20.90 -5.42
N ILE A 13 1.46 -19.59 -5.22
CA ILE A 13 0.29 -18.73 -5.02
C ILE A 13 -0.04 -18.05 -6.34
N LYS A 14 -1.29 -18.24 -6.80
CA LYS A 14 -1.79 -17.61 -8.03
C LYS A 14 -2.23 -16.17 -7.76
N VAL A 15 -1.71 -15.23 -8.54
CA VAL A 15 -2.05 -13.80 -8.48
C VAL A 15 -2.61 -13.35 -9.83
N ASP A 16 -3.83 -12.84 -9.83
CA ASP A 16 -4.50 -12.30 -11.01
C ASP A 16 -4.22 -10.79 -11.12
N LEU A 17 -3.59 -10.36 -12.23
CA LEU A 17 -3.35 -8.95 -12.52
C LEU A 17 -4.64 -8.32 -13.05
N LEU A 18 -5.08 -7.23 -12.41
CA LEU A 18 -6.37 -6.58 -12.69
C LEU A 18 -6.21 -5.32 -13.54
N ALA A 19 -5.29 -4.44 -13.15
CA ALA A 19 -5.04 -3.16 -13.82
C ALA A 19 -3.61 -2.71 -13.57
N GLU A 20 -3.00 -2.04 -14.55
CA GLU A 20 -1.77 -1.28 -14.33
C GLU A 20 -2.02 -0.19 -13.29
N TYR A 21 -1.06 -0.03 -12.38
CA TYR A 21 -1.16 0.92 -11.29
C TYR A 21 0.18 1.61 -11.05
N THR A 22 0.14 2.93 -11.04
CA THR A 22 1.25 3.78 -10.66
C THR A 22 0.78 4.74 -9.60
N VAL A 23 1.55 4.88 -8.53
CA VAL A 23 1.28 5.84 -7.46
C VAL A 23 2.57 6.58 -7.13
N GLU A 24 2.47 7.91 -7.10
CA GLU A 24 3.50 8.82 -6.58
C GLU A 24 2.94 9.45 -5.30
N ALA A 25 3.60 9.22 -4.18
CA ALA A 25 3.10 9.58 -2.86
C ALA A 25 4.23 9.60 -1.82
N VAL A 26 3.96 10.18 -0.65
CA VAL A 26 4.85 10.16 0.51
C VAL A 26 4.43 9.04 1.46
N ILE A 27 5.40 8.30 1.99
CA ILE A 27 5.15 7.25 2.98
C ILE A 27 4.89 7.89 4.35
N LYS A 28 3.68 7.73 4.89
CA LYS A 28 3.30 8.23 6.21
C LYS A 28 3.40 7.17 7.31
N SER A 29 3.38 5.90 6.94
CA SER A 29 3.68 4.79 7.84
C SER A 29 4.14 3.60 7.02
N LYS A 30 5.03 2.79 7.58
CA LYS A 30 5.45 1.51 7.00
C LYS A 30 5.39 0.44 8.07
N LYS A 31 4.73 -0.68 7.76
CA LYS A 31 4.59 -1.79 8.70
C LYS A 31 5.01 -3.11 8.08
N LYS A 32 5.87 -3.83 8.79
CA LYS A 32 6.24 -5.22 8.47
C LYS A 32 5.30 -6.18 9.21
N TYR A 33 4.88 -7.22 8.51
CA TYR A 33 4.01 -8.27 9.05
C TYR A 33 4.65 -9.66 8.97
N SER A 34 4.08 -10.58 9.73
CA SER A 34 4.47 -12.01 9.83
C SER A 34 3.24 -12.93 9.95
N ASP A 35 2.10 -12.47 9.46
CA ASP A 35 0.83 -13.20 9.35
C ASP A 35 0.78 -13.99 8.02
N TYR A 36 -0.32 -14.71 7.76
CA TYR A 36 -0.41 -15.58 6.59
C TYR A 36 -0.20 -14.86 5.24
N PRO A 37 -0.78 -13.67 4.97
CA PRO A 37 -0.49 -12.93 3.73
C PRO A 37 0.97 -12.46 3.58
N SER A 38 1.74 -12.42 4.68
CA SER A 38 3.16 -12.01 4.65
C SER A 38 4.07 -12.98 3.89
N ARG A 39 3.57 -14.16 3.53
CA ARG A 39 4.18 -15.08 2.57
C ARG A 39 4.63 -14.35 1.30
N ILE A 40 3.78 -13.47 0.77
CA ILE A 40 4.06 -12.70 -0.45
C ILE A 40 4.01 -11.18 -0.25
N ALA A 41 3.29 -10.69 0.77
CA ALA A 41 3.12 -9.26 1.06
C ALA A 41 3.70 -8.89 2.44
N LYS A 42 5.02 -8.75 2.54
CA LYS A 42 5.72 -8.56 3.83
C LYS A 42 5.57 -7.16 4.42
N TYR A 43 5.30 -6.16 3.58
CA TYR A 43 5.24 -4.76 3.96
C TYR A 43 3.95 -4.15 3.48
N ASP A 44 3.33 -3.35 4.34
CA ASP A 44 2.30 -2.41 3.97
C ASP A 44 2.85 -0.99 4.14
N VAL A 45 2.39 -0.07 3.31
CA VAL A 45 2.69 1.37 3.41
C VAL A 45 1.39 2.16 3.46
N ALA A 46 1.30 3.10 4.40
CA ALA A 46 0.31 4.16 4.35
C ALA A 46 0.90 5.30 3.53
N LEU A 47 0.22 5.68 2.45
CA LEU A 47 0.63 6.69 1.48
C LEU A 47 -0.26 7.91 1.61
N ALA A 48 0.31 9.10 1.41
CA ALA A 48 -0.42 10.36 1.28
C ALA A 48 0.08 11.16 0.07
N TRP A 49 -0.82 11.85 -0.60
CA TRP A 49 -0.52 12.68 -1.78
C TRP A 49 -1.27 14.01 -1.74
N GLY A 50 -1.00 14.87 -2.73
CA GLY A 50 -1.64 16.18 -2.81
C GLY A 50 -1.23 17.10 -1.65
N GLU A 51 -2.20 17.84 -1.11
CA GLU A 51 -1.93 18.84 -0.06
C GLU A 51 -1.54 18.20 1.28
N LEU A 52 -1.78 16.91 1.49
CA LEU A 52 -1.40 16.20 2.71
C LEU A 52 0.11 16.18 2.96
N ASN A 53 0.92 16.46 1.94
CA ASN A 53 2.38 16.51 2.04
C ASN A 53 2.90 17.93 2.31
N GLN A 54 2.03 18.93 2.40
CA GLN A 54 2.39 20.27 2.83
C GLN A 54 2.59 20.28 4.35
N LYS A 55 3.70 20.85 4.82
CA LYS A 55 4.13 20.79 6.23
C LYS A 55 3.09 21.37 7.20
N GLU A 56 2.38 22.39 6.76
CA GLU A 56 1.31 23.07 7.49
C GLU A 56 0.07 22.20 7.70
N ILE A 57 -0.16 21.20 6.84
CA ILE A 57 -1.26 20.23 6.93
C ILE A 57 -0.77 18.97 7.62
N ASP A 58 0.36 18.41 7.17
CA ASP A 58 0.91 17.13 7.64
C ASP A 58 1.09 17.08 9.16
N LYS A 59 1.51 18.19 9.77
CA LYS A 59 1.69 18.30 11.23
C LYS A 59 0.41 18.04 12.05
N HIS A 60 -0.77 18.15 11.42
CA HIS A 60 -2.08 17.94 12.06
C HIS A 60 -2.61 16.53 11.88
N ILE A 61 -1.92 15.68 11.13
CA ILE A 61 -2.39 14.34 10.79
C ILE A 61 -1.41 13.31 11.36
N ARG A 62 -1.95 12.32 12.06
CA ARG A 62 -1.15 11.19 12.58
C ARG A 62 -1.62 9.92 11.94
N TYR A 63 -0.71 9.21 11.28
CA TYR A 63 -0.97 7.93 10.63
C TYR A 63 -0.43 6.78 11.49
N SER A 64 -1.12 5.65 11.48
CA SER A 64 -0.65 4.42 12.12
C SER A 64 -1.16 3.19 11.37
N GLN A 65 -0.48 2.06 11.52
CA GLN A 65 -0.88 0.80 10.89
C GLN A 65 -0.92 -0.34 11.90
N ARG A 66 -1.99 -1.14 11.84
CA ARG A 66 -2.17 -2.37 12.61
C ARG A 66 -3.10 -3.33 11.88
N GLY A 67 -2.78 -4.63 11.93
CA GLY A 67 -3.68 -5.69 11.47
C GLY A 67 -4.00 -5.64 9.98
N ARG A 68 -3.07 -5.17 9.14
CA ARG A 68 -3.27 -4.93 7.68
C ARG A 68 -4.20 -3.73 7.37
N TRP A 69 -4.40 -2.83 8.32
CA TRP A 69 -5.14 -1.58 8.14
C TRP A 69 -4.26 -0.39 8.47
N TYR A 70 -4.62 0.77 7.90
CA TYR A 70 -4.16 2.06 8.38
C TYR A 70 -5.27 2.80 9.11
N TYR A 71 -4.86 3.71 9.98
CA TYR A 71 -5.72 4.61 10.73
C TYR A 71 -5.09 5.99 10.70
N PHE A 72 -5.92 7.02 10.71
CA PHE A 72 -5.46 8.38 10.90
C PHE A 72 -6.30 9.12 11.92
N THR A 73 -5.68 10.09 12.59
CA THR A 73 -6.39 11.13 13.34
C THR A 73 -6.03 12.49 12.76
N CYS A 74 -7.00 13.39 12.69
CA CYS A 74 -6.84 14.74 12.20
C CYS A 74 -7.20 15.72 13.33
N ASP A 75 -6.32 16.66 13.64
CA ASP A 75 -6.59 17.71 14.63
C ASP A 75 -7.78 18.57 14.19
N SER A 76 -8.52 19.13 15.15
CA SER A 76 -9.67 20.01 14.88
C SER A 76 -9.30 21.27 14.10
N ASP A 77 -8.06 21.72 14.25
CA ASP A 77 -7.53 22.95 13.65
C ASP A 77 -6.85 22.70 12.30
N SER A 78 -6.95 21.47 11.78
CA SER A 78 -6.39 21.10 10.49
C SER A 78 -6.99 21.96 9.36
N PRO A 79 -6.17 22.46 8.41
CA PRO A 79 -6.67 23.17 7.24
C PRO A 79 -7.52 22.31 6.30
N VAL A 80 -7.45 20.97 6.41
CA VAL A 80 -8.17 20.01 5.57
C VAL A 80 -9.18 19.19 6.37
N SER A 81 -10.25 18.76 5.70
CA SER A 81 -11.28 17.93 6.31
C SER A 81 -10.82 16.47 6.47
N VAL A 82 -11.46 15.73 7.38
CA VAL A 82 -11.26 14.27 7.51
C VAL A 82 -11.56 13.54 6.20
N SER A 83 -12.59 13.96 5.46
CA SER A 83 -12.91 13.42 4.14
C SER A 83 -11.77 13.63 3.14
N TYR A 84 -11.16 14.81 3.14
CA TYR A 84 -10.01 15.09 2.29
C TYR A 84 -8.84 14.17 2.59
N VAL A 85 -8.53 13.93 3.88
CA VAL A 85 -7.49 12.97 4.28
C VAL A 85 -7.82 11.57 3.77
N SER A 86 -9.07 11.13 3.90
CA SER A 86 -9.51 9.80 3.44
C SER A 86 -9.43 9.64 1.93
N GLU A 87 -9.69 10.70 1.15
CA GLU A 87 -9.63 10.68 -0.32
C GLU A 87 -8.19 10.82 -0.86
N HIS A 88 -7.26 11.31 -0.04
CA HIS A 88 -5.88 11.60 -0.42
C HIS A 88 -4.83 10.76 0.32
N SER A 89 -5.27 9.72 1.01
CA SER A 89 -4.38 8.73 1.63
C SER A 89 -4.93 7.32 1.47
N SER A 90 -4.03 6.34 1.43
CA SER A 90 -4.42 4.93 1.35
C SER A 90 -3.38 4.00 1.98
N ASN A 91 -3.81 2.78 2.30
CA ASN A 91 -2.94 1.68 2.70
C ASN A 91 -2.73 0.72 1.54
N VAL A 92 -1.48 0.50 1.17
CA VAL A 92 -1.11 -0.39 0.06
C VAL A 92 -0.33 -1.59 0.59
N HIS A 93 -0.80 -2.79 0.24
CA HIS A 93 -0.12 -4.05 0.50
C HIS A 93 0.86 -4.37 -0.63
N LEU A 94 2.15 -4.46 -0.30
CA LEU A 94 3.21 -4.57 -1.31
C LEU A 94 3.62 -6.04 -1.52
N ILE A 95 3.33 -6.56 -2.70
CA ILE A 95 3.84 -7.83 -3.20
C ILE A 95 5.02 -7.54 -4.13
N ASN A 96 6.23 -8.00 -3.79
CA ASN A 96 7.41 -7.75 -4.60
C ASN A 96 7.47 -8.71 -5.80
N LYS A 97 7.73 -8.19 -7.00
CA LYS A 97 7.99 -9.02 -8.19
C LYS A 97 9.15 -9.98 -8.01
N ASP A 98 10.25 -9.50 -7.42
CA ASP A 98 11.48 -10.27 -7.23
C ASP A 98 12.27 -9.78 -6.00
N SER A 99 13.45 -10.38 -5.81
CA SER A 99 14.32 -10.06 -4.67
C SER A 99 14.96 -8.66 -4.73
N LEU A 100 15.07 -8.04 -5.90
CA LEU A 100 15.57 -6.67 -6.06
C LEU A 100 14.50 -5.68 -5.60
N VAL A 101 13.27 -5.84 -6.10
CA VAL A 101 12.11 -5.03 -5.64
C VAL A 101 11.94 -5.14 -4.13
N LEU A 102 12.08 -6.35 -3.55
CA LEU A 102 12.02 -6.52 -2.09
C LEU A 102 13.13 -5.76 -1.36
N LYS A 103 14.35 -5.68 -1.92
CA LYS A 103 15.44 -4.91 -1.32
C LYS A 103 15.14 -3.42 -1.34
N ASP A 104 14.50 -2.93 -2.39
CA ASP A 104 14.17 -1.51 -2.49
C ASP A 104 13.00 -1.14 -1.58
N ILE A 105 11.93 -1.96 -1.56
CA ILE A 105 10.84 -1.83 -0.56
C ILE A 105 11.39 -1.81 0.87
N LYS A 106 12.41 -2.64 1.18
CA LYS A 106 13.02 -2.68 2.51
C LYS A 106 13.70 -1.36 2.90
N LYS A 107 14.29 -0.64 1.95
CA LYS A 107 15.01 0.62 2.19
C LYS A 107 14.11 1.83 2.35
N LEU A 108 12.87 1.75 1.86
CA LEU A 108 11.90 2.83 2.01
C LEU A 108 11.66 3.18 3.48
N ASP A 109 11.60 4.44 3.84
CA ASP A 109 11.32 4.91 5.19
C ASP A 109 10.16 5.90 5.22
N VAL A 110 9.67 6.20 6.42
CA VAL A 110 8.66 7.24 6.62
C VAL A 110 9.22 8.58 6.12
N ASP A 111 8.36 9.36 5.48
CA ASP A 111 8.64 10.63 4.80
C ASP A 111 9.38 10.53 3.46
N ASP A 112 9.69 9.32 2.97
CA ASP A 112 10.18 9.15 1.61
C ASP A 112 9.09 9.53 0.60
N HIS A 113 9.45 10.39 -0.35
CA HIS A 113 8.65 10.64 -1.55
C HIS A 113 9.00 9.56 -2.59
N ILE A 114 8.02 8.72 -2.93
CA ILE A 114 8.24 7.54 -3.76
C ILE A 114 7.32 7.52 -4.96
N LYS A 115 7.74 6.77 -5.98
CA LYS A 115 6.87 6.27 -7.03
C LYS A 115 6.93 4.74 -7.06
N LEU A 116 5.76 4.12 -7.02
CA LEU A 116 5.59 2.67 -7.17
C LEU A 116 4.94 2.40 -8.53
N VAL A 117 5.46 1.42 -9.25
CA VAL A 117 4.90 0.94 -10.52
C VAL A 117 4.59 -0.54 -10.42
N GLY A 118 3.46 -0.96 -10.99
CA GLY A 118 3.03 -2.34 -10.93
C GLY A 118 1.58 -2.54 -11.34
N TYR A 119 0.90 -3.44 -10.65
CA TYR A 119 -0.48 -3.82 -10.94
C TYR A 119 -1.30 -3.95 -9.66
N LEU A 120 -2.57 -3.56 -9.70
CA LEU A 120 -3.55 -4.01 -8.70
C LEU A 120 -3.86 -5.49 -8.95
N VAL A 121 -3.97 -6.27 -7.89
CA VAL A 121 -4.09 -7.73 -8.00
C VAL A 121 -5.13 -8.35 -7.08
N ASN A 122 -5.66 -9.50 -7.48
CA ASN A 122 -6.29 -10.44 -6.57
C ASN A 122 -5.34 -11.60 -6.29
N VAL A 123 -5.22 -11.98 -5.02
CA VAL A 123 -4.41 -13.12 -4.59
C VAL A 123 -5.32 -14.29 -4.27
N ASN A 124 -5.04 -15.46 -4.84
CA ASN A 124 -5.78 -16.68 -4.58
C ASN A 124 -5.02 -17.51 -3.54
N PHE A 125 -5.20 -17.20 -2.27
CA PHE A 125 -4.69 -18.07 -1.21
C PHE A 125 -5.59 -19.30 -1.03
N GLU A 126 -5.01 -20.36 -0.46
CA GLU A 126 -5.72 -21.61 -0.16
C GLU A 126 -6.87 -21.39 0.84
N ASN A 127 -6.68 -20.49 1.81
CA ASN A 127 -7.67 -20.15 2.83
C ASN A 127 -8.74 -19.14 2.35
N GLY A 128 -8.70 -18.75 1.08
CA GLY A 128 -9.66 -17.83 0.47
C GLY A 128 -8.98 -16.67 -0.27
N PRO A 129 -9.68 -16.04 -1.23
CA PRO A 129 -9.12 -14.96 -2.02
C PRO A 129 -8.91 -13.70 -1.19
N TRP A 130 -7.76 -13.05 -1.35
CA TRP A 130 -7.52 -11.69 -0.88
C TRP A 130 -7.67 -10.74 -2.07
N LYS A 131 -8.69 -9.87 -2.00
CA LYS A 131 -9.10 -9.02 -3.13
C LYS A 131 -8.64 -7.60 -2.93
N SER A 132 -8.07 -6.99 -3.96
CA SER A 132 -7.73 -5.57 -3.97
C SER A 132 -8.99 -4.73 -4.17
N SER A 133 -9.04 -3.56 -3.54
CA SER A 133 -9.93 -2.51 -4.04
C SER A 133 -9.50 -2.08 -5.45
N LEU A 134 -10.46 -1.79 -6.31
CA LEU A 134 -10.27 -1.21 -7.65
C LEU A 134 -10.75 0.25 -7.71
N THR A 135 -11.38 0.74 -6.65
CA THR A 135 -12.07 2.03 -6.58
C THR A 135 -11.54 2.82 -5.39
N ARG A 136 -11.05 4.04 -5.66
CA ARG A 136 -10.46 4.92 -4.64
C ARG A 136 -11.47 5.55 -3.68
N GLU A 137 -12.77 5.41 -3.96
CA GLU A 137 -13.86 5.98 -3.14
C GLU A 137 -14.37 4.99 -2.07
N ASP A 138 -13.86 3.76 -2.02
CA ASP A 138 -14.29 2.80 -1.01
C ASP A 138 -13.68 3.13 0.35
N THR A 139 -14.51 3.36 1.37
CA THR A 139 -14.09 3.40 2.78
C THR A 139 -14.58 2.16 3.53
N GLY A 140 -13.70 1.43 4.24
CA GLY A 140 -14.07 0.29 5.10
C GLY A 140 -13.37 -1.03 4.78
N ASP A 141 -14.02 -2.13 5.18
CA ASP A 141 -13.53 -3.52 5.07
C ASP A 141 -13.49 -3.97 3.59
N GLY A 142 -12.39 -3.66 2.88
CA GLY A 142 -12.23 -3.92 1.45
C GLY A 142 -11.54 -2.81 0.64
N SER A 143 -11.18 -1.70 1.28
CA SER A 143 -10.63 -0.49 0.63
C SER A 143 -9.14 -0.51 0.31
N CYS A 144 -8.37 -1.49 0.80
CA CYS A 144 -6.92 -1.46 0.65
C CYS A 144 -6.48 -1.98 -0.71
N GLU A 145 -5.56 -1.29 -1.38
CA GLU A 145 -4.96 -1.79 -2.61
C GLU A 145 -3.96 -2.91 -2.30
N ILE A 146 -4.04 -4.00 -3.08
CA ILE A 146 -3.00 -5.02 -3.12
C ILE A 146 -2.23 -4.81 -4.42
N MET A 147 -0.96 -4.46 -4.29
CA MET A 147 -0.13 -4.08 -5.42
C MET A 147 0.99 -5.10 -5.65
N TYR A 148 1.02 -5.68 -6.85
CA TYR A 148 2.20 -6.39 -7.36
C TYR A 148 3.18 -5.36 -7.92
N VAL A 149 4.21 -5.06 -7.15
CA VAL A 149 5.20 -4.01 -7.43
C VAL A 149 6.28 -4.55 -8.34
N THR A 150 6.47 -3.88 -9.46
CA THR A 150 7.48 -4.21 -10.46
C THR A 150 8.66 -3.25 -10.44
N ASP A 151 8.46 -2.02 -9.94
CA ASP A 151 9.51 -1.00 -9.81
C ASP A 151 9.24 -0.06 -8.62
N VAL A 152 10.33 0.43 -8.02
CA VAL A 152 10.31 1.36 -6.88
C VAL A 152 11.32 2.47 -7.14
N GLU A 153 10.86 3.71 -7.14
CA GLU A 153 11.69 4.89 -7.33
C GLU A 153 11.58 5.82 -6.13
N LEU A 154 12.72 6.29 -5.62
CA LEU A 154 12.77 7.36 -4.62
C LEU A 154 12.90 8.70 -5.35
N ILE A 155 11.90 9.56 -5.19
CA ILE A 155 11.82 10.88 -5.80
C ILE A 155 12.61 11.86 -4.93
N LYS A 156 13.52 12.60 -5.55
CA LYS A 156 14.38 13.60 -4.88
C LYS A 156 13.86 15.02 -5.03
#